data_AF-A0AA36D3S5-F1
#
_entry.id   AF-A0AA36D3S5-F1
#
_cell.length_a   1.000
_cell.length_b   1.000
_cell.length_c   1.000
_cell.angle_alpha   90.00
_cell.angle_beta   90.00
_cell.angle_gamma   90.00
#
_symmetry.space_group_name_H-M   'P 1'
#
loop_
_entity.id
_entity.type
_entity.pdbx_description
1 polymer ?
#
loop_
_entity_poly.entity_id
_entity_poly.type
_entity_poly.pdbx_seq_one_letter_code
_entity_poly.pdbx_strand_id
1 'polypeptide(L)'
;MIAARYFPEFGAEAPNKHYTAQEHAKRDVAAFLAHVIQETGKMDLQLYNTSLTTEEAHECFYRGGFFNWFEGGPNSSFLHPTFPGLAVADGKRCVPNGRYCKKGEPVTDYWFPCNDEEETHTNKTFNRGCYFGRGPLQLSWNYNYGQFQQFLLSKKIRVDILENPNLVITKIDPPLAMMASLWFYMTPQPPKPAMHDIVIGSWRPSSKNRRAGFTGPVFGPTSLVINNECGGEDTEEPGGPGESRRIKAFKWFCKYFNVTAGPERSLSCKGMLDGFEMTPHMYSWQPDWGNMWRSQVCDCKPAPYGGPLPYYDPKIYPERFAKENERNRLRCVYSIYHKPEVFRLDEGNSPCIKHKPKVKLYRTGFRDT
;
A
#
# COMPACT_ATOMS: atom_id res chain seq x y z
N MET A 1 -6.44 -19.81 4.35
CA MET A 1 -6.07 -18.77 3.36
C MET A 1 -4.54 -18.72 3.26
N ILE A 2 -3.93 -19.01 2.09
CA ILE A 2 -2.46 -19.15 1.93
C ILE A 2 -1.73 -17.79 2.07
N ALA A 3 -2.33 -16.68 1.61
CA ALA A 3 -1.72 -15.35 1.65
C ALA A 3 -1.42 -14.83 3.07
N ALA A 4 -2.35 -14.98 4.01
CA ALA A 4 -2.18 -14.51 5.39
C ALA A 4 -0.99 -15.15 6.12
N ARG A 5 -0.54 -16.34 5.69
CA ARG A 5 0.67 -16.98 6.26
C ARG A 5 1.95 -16.17 6.04
N TYR A 6 1.96 -15.26 5.07
CA TYR A 6 3.09 -14.35 4.83
C TYR A 6 3.08 -13.09 5.73
N PHE A 7 1.98 -12.87 6.46
CA PHE A 7 1.72 -11.75 7.37
C PHE A 7 1.20 -12.29 8.71
N PRO A 8 2.02 -13.02 9.49
CA PRO A 8 1.57 -13.69 10.70
C PRO A 8 0.99 -12.76 11.76
N GLU A 9 1.25 -11.45 11.66
CA GLU A 9 0.74 -10.41 12.54
C GLU A 9 -0.73 -10.02 12.24
N PHE A 10 -1.17 -10.22 10.99
CA PHE A 10 -2.54 -9.88 10.56
C PHE A 10 -3.56 -10.75 11.28
N GLY A 11 -4.48 -10.12 12.02
CA GLY A 11 -5.48 -10.79 12.82
C GLY A 11 -4.91 -11.55 14.03
N ALA A 12 -3.68 -11.26 14.45
CA ALA A 12 -3.02 -11.95 15.55
C ALA A 12 -2.35 -11.02 16.58
N GLU A 13 -2.06 -9.76 16.22
CA GLU A 13 -1.48 -8.79 17.16
C GLU A 13 -2.51 -8.14 18.09
N ALA A 14 -2.14 -8.00 19.36
CA ALA A 14 -2.93 -7.34 20.40
C ALA A 14 -2.03 -6.51 21.33
N PRO A 15 -1.53 -5.35 20.86
CA PRO A 15 -0.43 -4.63 21.52
C PRO A 15 -0.86 -3.84 22.77
N ASN A 16 -2.15 -3.76 23.06
CA ASN A 16 -2.71 -2.97 24.15
C ASN A 16 -3.95 -3.64 24.76
N LYS A 17 -4.39 -3.11 25.91
CA LYS A 17 -5.52 -3.62 26.69
C LYS A 17 -6.86 -2.95 26.37
N HIS A 18 -6.96 -2.15 25.31
CA HIS A 18 -8.23 -1.51 24.93
C HIS A 18 -9.28 -2.54 24.50
N TYR A 19 -8.83 -3.64 23.91
CA TYR A 19 -9.64 -4.79 23.50
C TYR A 19 -8.94 -6.08 23.90
N THR A 20 -9.70 -7.16 24.05
CA THR A 20 -9.15 -8.51 24.17
C THR A 20 -8.40 -8.92 22.89
N ALA A 21 -7.53 -9.92 22.97
CA ALA A 21 -6.81 -10.41 21.79
C ALA A 21 -7.75 -10.88 20.67
N GLN A 22 -8.87 -11.52 21.04
CA GLN A 22 -9.88 -11.96 20.07
C GLN A 22 -10.61 -10.78 19.42
N GLU A 23 -10.89 -9.72 20.18
CA GLU A 23 -11.52 -8.51 19.64
C GLU A 23 -10.56 -7.77 18.70
N HIS A 24 -9.27 -7.63 19.05
CA HIS A 24 -8.26 -7.08 18.14
C HIS A 24 -8.21 -7.85 16.83
N ALA A 25 -8.09 -9.18 16.91
CA ALA A 25 -8.05 -10.06 15.74
C ALA A 25 -9.26 -9.85 14.81
N LYS A 26 -10.47 -9.85 15.38
CA LYS A 26 -11.72 -9.68 14.63
C LYS A 26 -11.86 -8.27 14.05
N ARG A 27 -11.47 -7.24 14.78
CA ARG A 27 -11.49 -5.85 14.30
C ARG A 27 -10.49 -5.61 13.17
N ASP A 28 -9.29 -6.18 13.27
CA ASP A 28 -8.26 -6.10 12.23
C ASP A 28 -8.75 -6.73 10.91
N VAL A 29 -9.35 -7.92 10.99
CA VAL A 29 -10.00 -8.58 9.84
C VAL A 29 -11.20 -7.78 9.33
N ALA A 30 -12.04 -7.24 10.21
CA ALA A 30 -13.18 -6.41 9.84
C ALA A 30 -12.75 -5.15 9.07
N ALA A 31 -11.69 -4.47 9.51
CA ALA A 31 -11.18 -3.28 8.86
C ALA A 31 -10.62 -3.59 7.47
N PHE A 32 -9.83 -4.66 7.34
CA PHE A 32 -9.35 -5.12 6.03
C PHE A 32 -10.51 -5.38 5.07
N LEU A 33 -11.51 -6.15 5.49
CA LEU A 33 -12.67 -6.49 4.65
C LEU A 33 -13.54 -5.26 4.32
N ALA A 34 -13.67 -4.31 5.25
CA ALA A 34 -14.39 -3.07 5.01
C ALA A 34 -13.79 -2.26 3.86
N HIS A 35 -12.45 -2.16 3.81
CA HIS A 35 -11.78 -1.54 2.68
C HIS A 35 -11.97 -2.35 1.39
N VAL A 36 -11.87 -3.68 1.44
CA VAL A 36 -12.07 -4.54 0.26
C VAL A 36 -13.45 -4.35 -0.37
N ILE A 37 -14.52 -4.24 0.43
CA ILE A 37 -15.86 -3.96 -0.10
C ILE A 37 -15.88 -2.62 -0.82
N GLN A 38 -15.28 -1.58 -0.24
CA GLN A 38 -15.27 -0.27 -0.88
C GLN A 38 -14.40 -0.23 -2.15
N GLU A 39 -13.37 -1.06 -2.27
CA GLU A 39 -12.52 -1.10 -3.45
C GLU A 39 -13.05 -2.00 -4.58
N THR A 40 -13.71 -3.11 -4.21
CA THR A 40 -14.04 -4.19 -5.17
C THR A 40 -15.44 -4.76 -5.01
N GLY A 41 -16.28 -4.15 -4.18
CA GLY A 41 -17.65 -4.60 -4.00
C GLY A 41 -18.54 -4.27 -5.19
N LYS A 42 -19.57 -5.10 -5.42
CA LYS A 42 -20.60 -4.83 -6.44
C LYS A 42 -21.27 -3.46 -6.25
N MET A 43 -21.41 -3.04 -4.99
CA MET A 43 -22.03 -1.77 -4.58
C MET A 43 -23.39 -1.51 -5.22
N ASP A 44 -24.25 -2.53 -5.24
CA ASP A 44 -25.56 -2.48 -5.88
C ASP A 44 -26.57 -1.66 -5.06
N LEU A 45 -26.74 -0.39 -5.45
CA LEU A 45 -27.65 0.54 -4.77
C LEU A 45 -29.13 0.15 -4.93
N GLN A 46 -29.48 -0.64 -5.94
CA GLN A 46 -30.88 -1.02 -6.19
C GLN A 46 -31.46 -1.87 -5.06
N LEU A 47 -30.60 -2.56 -4.30
CA LEU A 47 -30.99 -3.35 -3.13
C LEU A 47 -31.83 -2.55 -2.12
N TYR A 48 -31.55 -1.25 -1.98
CA TYR A 48 -32.24 -0.35 -1.04
C TYR A 48 -33.55 0.23 -1.59
N ASN A 49 -33.84 0.04 -2.89
CA ASN A 49 -35.07 0.48 -3.55
C ASN A 49 -35.98 -0.72 -3.90
N THR A 50 -35.82 -1.84 -3.19
CA THR A 50 -36.61 -3.06 -3.38
C THR A 50 -37.60 -3.29 -2.24
N SER A 51 -38.28 -4.43 -2.21
CA SER A 51 -39.12 -4.85 -1.08
C SER A 51 -38.32 -5.32 0.14
N LEU A 52 -36.98 -5.36 0.06
CA LEU A 52 -36.12 -5.77 1.17
C LEU A 52 -36.18 -4.73 2.30
N THR A 53 -36.13 -5.22 3.54
CA THR A 53 -35.81 -4.37 4.70
C THR A 53 -34.39 -3.84 4.60
N THR A 54 -34.07 -2.77 5.34
CA THR A 54 -32.71 -2.20 5.36
C THR A 54 -31.67 -3.23 5.79
N GLU A 55 -31.98 -4.06 6.78
CA GLU A 55 -31.11 -5.14 7.24
C GLU A 55 -30.86 -6.20 6.15
N GLU A 56 -31.89 -6.61 5.42
CA GLU A 56 -31.74 -7.56 4.31
C GLU A 56 -30.94 -6.95 3.15
N ALA A 57 -31.17 -5.66 2.85
CA ALA A 57 -30.38 -4.93 1.86
C ALA A 57 -28.90 -4.83 2.28
N HIS A 58 -28.63 -4.58 3.57
CA HIS A 58 -27.28 -4.58 4.14
C HIS A 58 -26.59 -5.93 3.97
N GLU A 59 -27.28 -7.02 4.32
CA GLU A 59 -26.74 -8.38 4.16
C GLU A 59 -26.36 -8.66 2.70
N CYS A 60 -27.21 -8.28 1.74
CA CYS A 60 -26.90 -8.43 0.31
C CYS A 60 -25.75 -7.54 -0.14
N PHE A 61 -25.74 -6.27 0.29
CA PHE A 61 -24.78 -5.26 -0.15
C PHE A 61 -23.37 -5.58 0.35
N TYR A 62 -23.21 -5.81 1.66
CA TYR A 62 -21.90 -6.02 2.27
C TYR A 62 -21.33 -7.44 2.07
N ARG A 63 -22.14 -8.41 1.65
CA ARG A 63 -21.62 -9.72 1.20
C ARG A 63 -21.06 -9.70 -0.22
N GLY A 64 -21.28 -8.63 -0.99
CA GLY A 64 -20.89 -8.50 -2.39
C GLY A 64 -19.44 -8.06 -2.65
N GLY A 65 -18.50 -8.25 -1.72
CA GLY A 65 -17.08 -7.95 -1.91
C GLY A 65 -16.40 -8.83 -2.97
N PHE A 66 -15.21 -8.46 -3.44
CA PHE A 66 -14.44 -9.20 -4.46
C PHE A 66 -15.18 -9.40 -5.80
N PHE A 67 -16.06 -8.47 -6.16
CA PHE A 67 -16.87 -8.53 -7.38
C PHE A 67 -16.07 -8.24 -8.64
N ASN A 68 -15.05 -7.38 -8.57
CA ASN A 68 -14.19 -7.04 -9.70
C ASN A 68 -12.70 -7.17 -9.40
N TRP A 69 -11.94 -7.48 -10.44
CA TRP A 69 -10.48 -7.64 -10.38
C TRP A 69 -9.73 -6.33 -10.58
N PHE A 70 -10.29 -5.48 -11.45
CA PHE A 70 -9.66 -4.30 -12.00
C PHE A 70 -10.39 -3.05 -11.56
N GLU A 71 -9.65 -1.95 -11.50
CA GLU A 71 -10.17 -0.64 -11.13
C GLU A 71 -11.27 -0.20 -12.08
N GLY A 72 -12.36 0.35 -11.53
CA GLY A 72 -13.54 0.76 -12.31
C GLY A 72 -14.54 -0.37 -12.57
N GLY A 73 -14.34 -1.57 -12.02
CA GLY A 73 -15.36 -2.63 -12.06
C GLY A 73 -15.36 -3.45 -13.36
N PRO A 74 -16.39 -4.29 -13.58
CA PRO A 74 -16.60 -4.89 -14.89
C PRO A 74 -16.87 -3.78 -15.91
N ASN A 75 -16.17 -3.81 -17.05
CA ASN A 75 -16.09 -2.73 -18.05
C ASN A 75 -15.21 -1.53 -17.66
N SER A 76 -14.04 -1.80 -17.06
CA SER A 76 -13.04 -0.77 -16.73
C SER A 76 -12.69 0.10 -17.95
N SER A 77 -12.70 1.42 -17.77
CA SER A 77 -12.32 2.39 -18.80
C SER A 77 -10.83 2.35 -19.15
N PHE A 78 -10.02 1.64 -18.37
CA PHE A 78 -8.60 1.42 -18.62
C PHE A 78 -8.34 0.29 -19.62
N LEU A 79 -9.33 -0.56 -19.85
CA LEU A 79 -9.20 -1.75 -20.69
C LEU A 79 -9.81 -1.52 -22.07
N HIS A 80 -9.46 -2.41 -23.00
CA HIS A 80 -10.06 -2.39 -24.33
C HIS A 80 -11.54 -2.84 -24.23
N PRO A 81 -12.49 -2.26 -25.00
CA PRO A 81 -13.91 -2.63 -24.94
C PRO A 81 -14.21 -4.12 -25.20
N THR A 82 -13.41 -4.80 -26.03
CA THR A 82 -13.52 -6.25 -26.29
C THR A 82 -12.87 -7.12 -25.20
N PHE A 83 -12.12 -6.51 -24.27
CA PHE A 83 -11.50 -7.14 -23.11
C PHE A 83 -11.90 -6.34 -21.86
N PRO A 84 -13.19 -6.28 -21.52
CA PRO A 84 -13.71 -5.31 -20.57
C PRO A 84 -13.31 -5.55 -19.10
N GLY A 85 -12.53 -6.60 -18.80
CA GLY A 85 -12.13 -6.95 -17.44
C GLY A 85 -12.94 -8.09 -16.83
N LEU A 86 -13.60 -8.90 -17.66
CA LEU A 86 -14.33 -10.09 -17.24
C LEU A 86 -13.40 -11.30 -17.05
N ALA A 87 -12.22 -11.27 -17.68
CA ALA A 87 -11.17 -12.25 -17.47
C ALA A 87 -9.91 -11.59 -16.93
N VAL A 88 -9.18 -12.29 -16.04
CA VAL A 88 -7.88 -11.81 -15.52
C VAL A 88 -6.84 -11.56 -16.62
N ALA A 89 -6.99 -12.18 -17.79
CA ALA A 89 -6.12 -11.95 -18.95
C ALA A 89 -6.33 -10.55 -19.58
N ASP A 90 -7.48 -9.93 -19.37
CA ASP A 90 -7.84 -8.64 -19.99
C ASP A 90 -6.92 -7.51 -19.53
N GLY A 91 -6.44 -7.58 -18.28
CA GLY A 91 -5.53 -6.60 -17.68
C GLY A 91 -4.08 -6.67 -18.18
N LYS A 92 -3.78 -7.49 -19.21
CA LYS A 92 -2.44 -7.59 -19.83
C LYS A 92 -2.02 -6.28 -20.51
N ARG A 93 -2.98 -5.47 -20.94
CA ARG A 93 -2.75 -4.21 -21.65
C ARG A 93 -3.81 -3.17 -21.26
N CYS A 94 -3.49 -1.90 -21.44
CA CYS A 94 -4.36 -0.79 -21.06
C CYS A 94 -4.18 0.40 -21.99
N VAL A 95 -5.19 1.25 -22.03
CA VAL A 95 -5.09 2.58 -22.65
C VAL A 95 -4.17 3.49 -21.80
N PRO A 96 -3.67 4.62 -22.33
CA PRO A 96 -2.76 5.50 -21.61
C PRO A 96 -3.21 5.90 -20.20
N ASN A 97 -4.52 6.10 -19.99
CA ASN A 97 -5.06 6.45 -18.68
C ASN A 97 -4.86 5.34 -17.62
N GLY A 98 -4.78 4.07 -18.02
CA GLY A 98 -4.52 2.95 -17.10
C GLY A 98 -3.04 2.71 -16.81
N ARG A 99 -2.13 3.53 -17.35
CA ARG A 99 -0.69 3.29 -17.22
C ARG A 99 -0.23 3.44 -15.78
N TYR A 100 -0.67 4.47 -15.06
CA TYR A 100 -0.32 4.77 -13.66
C TYR A 100 1.19 4.66 -13.40
N CYS A 101 1.96 5.25 -14.31
CA CYS A 101 3.40 5.23 -14.27
C CYS A 101 3.89 6.62 -13.86
N LYS A 102 4.50 6.72 -12.68
CA LYS A 102 5.19 7.93 -12.24
C LYS A 102 6.58 7.95 -12.87
N LYS A 103 6.88 9.01 -13.62
CA LYS A 103 8.18 9.29 -14.25
C LYS A 103 8.68 10.68 -13.87
N GLY A 104 9.97 10.93 -14.12
CA GLY A 104 10.58 12.26 -13.96
C GLY A 104 11.20 12.46 -12.59
N GLU A 105 11.27 11.41 -11.77
CA GLU A 105 11.97 11.40 -10.49
C GLU A 105 13.16 10.44 -10.57
N PRO A 106 14.39 10.91 -10.82
CA PRO A 106 15.52 10.03 -11.16
C PRO A 106 15.74 8.87 -10.19
N VAL A 107 15.59 9.12 -8.89
CA VAL A 107 15.76 8.08 -7.85
C VAL A 107 14.61 7.07 -7.90
N THR A 108 13.37 7.53 -8.01
CA THR A 108 12.19 6.66 -8.13
C THR A 108 12.23 5.85 -9.42
N ASP A 109 12.55 6.48 -10.54
CA ASP A 109 12.63 5.85 -11.87
C ASP A 109 13.72 4.77 -11.90
N TYR A 110 14.84 4.98 -11.18
CA TYR A 110 15.87 3.97 -11.02
C TYR A 110 15.40 2.74 -10.22
N TRP A 111 14.64 2.95 -9.15
CA TRP A 111 14.19 1.87 -8.27
C TRP A 111 12.99 1.11 -8.80
N PHE A 112 12.03 1.83 -9.41
CA PHE A 112 10.75 1.31 -9.85
C PHE A 112 10.44 1.79 -11.29
N PRO A 113 11.27 1.41 -12.27
CA PRO A 113 11.06 1.81 -13.65
C PRO A 113 9.73 1.28 -14.17
N CYS A 114 9.14 2.00 -15.11
CA CYS A 114 7.96 1.54 -15.83
C CYS A 114 8.36 0.68 -17.03
N ASN A 115 7.52 -0.31 -17.35
CA ASN A 115 7.55 -0.97 -18.64
C ASN A 115 6.96 0.00 -19.69
N ASP A 116 7.79 0.34 -20.68
CA ASP A 116 7.48 1.29 -21.75
C ASP A 116 7.09 0.60 -23.07
N GLU A 117 6.96 -0.73 -23.07
CA GLU A 117 6.48 -1.48 -24.22
C GLU A 117 5.04 -1.08 -24.56
N GLU A 118 4.82 -0.88 -25.85
CA GLU A 118 3.52 -0.63 -26.45
C GLU A 118 3.17 -1.75 -27.43
N GLU A 119 1.87 -1.98 -27.61
CA GLU A 119 1.33 -2.96 -28.55
C GLU A 119 0.18 -2.33 -29.33
N THR A 120 0.22 -2.44 -30.66
CA THR A 120 -0.84 -1.95 -31.54
C THR A 120 -1.85 -3.07 -31.82
N HIS A 121 -3.12 -2.82 -31.53
CA HIS A 121 -4.23 -3.73 -31.86
C HIS A 121 -5.32 -2.94 -32.57
N THR A 122 -5.74 -3.37 -33.76
CA THR A 122 -6.83 -2.73 -34.54
C THR A 122 -6.67 -1.20 -34.65
N ASN A 123 -5.48 -0.72 -35.05
CA ASN A 123 -5.14 0.71 -35.18
C ASN A 123 -5.23 1.54 -33.88
N LYS A 124 -5.19 0.90 -32.71
CA LYS A 124 -5.08 1.56 -31.41
C LYS A 124 -3.83 1.07 -30.67
N THR A 125 -3.10 2.00 -30.06
CA THR A 125 -1.91 1.71 -29.25
C THR A 125 -2.30 1.46 -27.81
N PHE A 126 -1.78 0.38 -27.23
CA PHE A 126 -1.94 0.01 -25.83
C PHE A 126 -0.59 -0.07 -25.14
N ASN A 127 -0.58 0.16 -23.83
CA ASN A 127 0.59 -0.01 -22.99
C ASN A 127 0.63 -1.42 -22.42
N ARG A 128 1.83 -1.94 -22.17
CA ARG A 128 2.04 -3.17 -21.38
C ARG A 128 2.35 -2.89 -19.92
N GLY A 129 3.04 -1.78 -19.63
CA GLY A 129 3.26 -1.25 -18.28
C GLY A 129 2.01 -0.62 -17.69
N CYS A 130 1.04 -1.45 -17.35
CA CYS A 130 -0.26 -1.03 -16.83
C CYS A 130 -0.31 -1.19 -15.31
N TYR A 131 -0.17 -0.11 -14.55
CA TYR A 131 -0.14 -0.15 -13.08
C TYR A 131 -1.45 0.35 -12.43
N PHE A 132 -2.58 0.32 -13.14
CA PHE A 132 -3.90 0.56 -12.55
C PHE A 132 -4.26 -0.49 -11.48
N GLY A 133 -5.32 -0.21 -10.72
CA GLY A 133 -5.73 -1.01 -9.57
C GLY A 133 -6.01 -2.47 -9.90
N ARG A 134 -5.39 -3.37 -9.12
CA ARG A 134 -5.62 -4.82 -9.18
C ARG A 134 -5.82 -5.43 -7.81
N GLY A 135 -6.77 -6.36 -7.73
CA GLY A 135 -7.02 -7.17 -6.55
C GLY A 135 -7.80 -6.45 -5.44
N PRO A 136 -7.95 -7.10 -4.27
CA PRO A 136 -8.88 -6.67 -3.22
C PRO A 136 -8.72 -5.23 -2.72
N LEU A 137 -7.49 -4.72 -2.57
CA LEU A 137 -7.22 -3.32 -2.22
C LEU A 137 -6.64 -2.51 -3.39
N GLN A 138 -6.89 -2.95 -4.63
CA GLN A 138 -6.60 -2.20 -5.86
C GLN A 138 -5.18 -1.63 -5.90
N LEU A 139 -4.17 -2.51 -5.82
CA LEU A 139 -2.76 -2.11 -5.88
C LEU A 139 -2.50 -1.30 -7.16
N SER A 140 -2.03 -0.07 -7.00
CA SER A 140 -1.89 0.92 -8.07
C SER A 140 -0.54 1.62 -8.02
N TRP A 141 -0.05 2.06 -9.18
CA TRP A 141 1.23 2.74 -9.44
C TRP A 141 2.48 1.87 -9.44
N ASN A 142 3.37 2.13 -10.39
CA ASN A 142 4.66 1.43 -10.57
C ASN A 142 5.47 1.30 -9.26
N TYR A 143 5.54 2.35 -8.45
CA TYR A 143 6.30 2.31 -7.19
C TYR A 143 5.69 1.37 -6.14
N ASN A 144 4.37 1.15 -6.13
CA ASN A 144 3.75 0.17 -5.23
C ASN A 144 3.95 -1.25 -5.74
N TYR A 145 3.83 -1.47 -7.05
CA TYR A 145 4.18 -2.77 -7.67
C TYR A 145 5.65 -3.11 -7.38
N GLY A 146 6.56 -2.15 -7.53
CA GLY A 146 7.97 -2.33 -7.25
C GLY A 146 8.28 -2.61 -5.78
N GLN A 147 7.66 -1.89 -4.84
CA GLN A 147 7.82 -2.16 -3.42
C GLN A 147 7.24 -3.53 -3.02
N PHE A 148 6.07 -3.89 -3.56
CA PHE A 148 5.50 -5.22 -3.34
C PHE A 148 6.39 -6.34 -3.92
N GLN A 149 6.98 -6.12 -5.09
CA GLN A 149 7.98 -7.04 -5.65
C GLN A 149 9.18 -7.23 -4.72
N GLN A 150 9.69 -6.16 -4.09
CA GLN A 150 10.75 -6.28 -3.10
C GLN A 150 10.31 -7.08 -1.87
N PHE A 151 9.06 -6.92 -1.42
CA PHE A 151 8.50 -7.79 -0.38
C PHE A 151 8.46 -9.26 -0.82
N LEU A 152 8.00 -9.57 -2.05
CA LEU A 152 7.97 -10.93 -2.57
C LEU A 152 9.37 -11.56 -2.61
N LEU A 153 10.38 -10.79 -3.03
CA LEU A 153 11.78 -11.23 -3.00
C LEU A 153 12.25 -11.56 -1.57
N SER A 154 11.85 -10.77 -0.57
CA SER A 154 12.14 -11.07 0.85
C SER A 154 11.56 -12.40 1.33
N LYS A 155 10.49 -12.86 0.69
CA LYS A 155 9.83 -14.15 0.94
C LYS A 155 10.29 -15.24 -0.03
N LYS A 156 11.38 -15.01 -0.76
CA LYS A 156 11.94 -15.92 -1.79
C LYS A 156 10.98 -16.20 -2.96
N ILE A 157 10.02 -15.32 -3.21
CA ILE A 157 9.11 -15.40 -4.34
C ILE A 157 9.65 -14.52 -5.45
N ARG A 158 10.19 -15.12 -6.51
CA ARG A 158 10.70 -14.41 -7.67
C ARG A 158 9.58 -14.27 -8.71
N VAL A 159 9.18 -13.05 -8.98
CA VAL A 159 8.19 -12.68 -9.99
C VAL A 159 8.43 -11.22 -10.38
N ASP A 160 8.38 -10.92 -11.67
CA ASP A 160 8.59 -9.57 -12.17
C ASP A 160 7.25 -8.90 -12.51
N ILE A 161 6.64 -8.32 -11.48
CA ILE A 161 5.37 -7.60 -11.58
C ILE A 161 5.58 -6.13 -11.99
N LEU A 162 6.81 -5.62 -11.98
CA LEU A 162 7.12 -4.33 -12.60
C LEU A 162 7.10 -4.47 -14.12
N GLU A 163 7.77 -5.50 -14.64
CA GLU A 163 7.78 -5.77 -16.08
C GLU A 163 6.43 -6.31 -16.56
N ASN A 164 5.77 -7.16 -15.77
CA ASN A 164 4.49 -7.79 -16.13
C ASN A 164 3.43 -7.58 -15.03
N PRO A 165 2.81 -6.39 -14.93
CA PRO A 165 1.89 -6.04 -13.83
C PRO A 165 0.69 -6.99 -13.69
N ASN A 166 0.23 -7.58 -14.80
CA ASN A 166 -0.91 -8.49 -14.76
C ASN A 166 -0.64 -9.79 -13.97
N LEU A 167 0.63 -10.13 -13.70
CA LEU A 167 0.99 -11.25 -12.84
C LEU A 167 0.45 -11.12 -11.41
N VAL A 168 0.16 -9.90 -10.94
CA VAL A 168 -0.48 -9.70 -9.62
C VAL A 168 -1.82 -10.44 -9.52
N ILE A 169 -2.58 -10.53 -10.61
CA ILE A 169 -3.90 -11.15 -10.61
C ILE A 169 -3.91 -12.56 -11.23
N THR A 170 -2.99 -12.87 -12.16
CA THR A 170 -2.95 -14.17 -12.83
C THR A 170 -2.17 -15.23 -12.07
N LYS A 171 -1.23 -14.85 -11.18
CA LYS A 171 -0.49 -15.81 -10.36
C LYS A 171 -1.24 -16.17 -9.08
N ILE A 172 -1.64 -17.44 -8.98
CA ILE A 172 -2.46 -17.97 -7.87
C ILE A 172 -1.68 -18.85 -6.88
N ASP A 173 -0.44 -19.23 -7.21
CA ASP A 173 0.45 -20.01 -6.35
C ASP A 173 1.84 -19.33 -6.23
N PRO A 174 2.08 -18.54 -5.16
CA PRO A 174 1.12 -18.11 -4.15
C PRO A 174 0.14 -17.05 -4.69
N PRO A 175 -1.01 -16.81 -4.02
CA PRO A 175 -2.06 -15.91 -4.52
C PRO A 175 -1.68 -14.43 -4.37
N LEU A 176 -1.05 -13.87 -5.41
CA LEU A 176 -0.43 -12.56 -5.34
C LEU A 176 -1.41 -11.42 -5.10
N ALA A 177 -2.64 -11.48 -5.63
CA ALA A 177 -3.63 -10.41 -5.47
C ALA A 177 -3.99 -10.17 -3.99
N MET A 178 -4.21 -11.25 -3.23
CA MET A 178 -4.48 -11.17 -1.80
C MET A 178 -3.21 -10.77 -1.03
N MET A 179 -2.05 -11.29 -1.41
CA MET A 179 -0.78 -10.90 -0.80
C MET A 179 -0.45 -9.41 -1.00
N ALA A 180 -0.74 -8.85 -2.18
CA ALA A 180 -0.56 -7.43 -2.47
C ALA A 180 -1.45 -6.56 -1.59
N SER A 181 -2.70 -7.00 -1.39
CA SER A 181 -3.67 -6.30 -0.54
C SER A 181 -3.26 -6.34 0.93
N LEU A 182 -2.87 -7.50 1.44
CA LEU A 182 -2.34 -7.61 2.80
C LEU A 182 -1.02 -6.85 2.95
N TRP A 183 -0.13 -6.89 1.96
CA TRP A 183 1.10 -6.09 1.97
C TRP A 183 0.79 -4.60 2.12
N PHE A 184 -0.13 -4.07 1.32
CA PHE A 184 -0.53 -2.67 1.40
C PHE A 184 -1.16 -2.32 2.76
N TYR A 185 -2.00 -3.21 3.30
CA TYR A 185 -2.63 -3.04 4.61
C TYR A 185 -1.64 -3.06 5.78
N MET A 186 -0.64 -3.93 5.71
CA MET A 186 0.32 -4.21 6.78
C MET A 186 1.58 -3.35 6.71
N THR A 187 1.88 -2.70 5.58
CA THR A 187 3.19 -2.05 5.35
C THR A 187 3.09 -0.51 5.45
N PRO A 188 3.85 0.13 6.34
CA PRO A 188 3.95 1.58 6.38
C PRO A 188 4.72 2.11 5.17
N GLN A 189 4.22 3.20 4.61
CA GLN A 189 4.83 3.95 3.51
C GLN A 189 5.06 5.39 3.98
N PRO A 190 6.18 5.68 4.67
CA PRO A 190 6.40 6.96 5.32
C PRO A 190 6.08 8.17 4.42
N PRO A 191 5.26 9.11 4.90
CA PRO A 191 4.79 9.23 6.29
C PRO A 191 3.50 8.45 6.62
N LYS A 192 2.86 7.77 5.67
CA LYS A 192 1.67 6.97 5.96
C LYS A 192 2.04 5.77 6.86
N PRO A 193 1.37 5.58 8.01
CA PRO A 193 1.53 4.36 8.80
C PRO A 193 0.88 3.16 8.10
N ALA A 194 1.11 1.95 8.61
CA ALA A 194 0.31 0.80 8.19
C ALA A 194 -1.14 0.96 8.68
N MET A 195 -2.11 0.54 7.87
CA MET A 195 -3.52 0.53 8.28
C MET A 195 -3.75 -0.41 9.46
N HIS A 196 -3.07 -1.57 9.45
CA HIS A 196 -3.02 -2.49 10.57
C HIS A 196 -2.62 -1.79 11.89
N ASP A 197 -1.51 -1.05 11.88
CA ASP A 197 -1.00 -0.39 13.10
C ASP A 197 -1.99 0.65 13.66
N ILE A 198 -2.78 1.30 12.79
CA ILE A 198 -3.87 2.20 13.20
C ILE A 198 -4.98 1.40 13.90
N VAL A 199 -5.42 0.29 13.29
CA VAL A 199 -6.57 -0.50 13.74
C VAL A 199 -6.31 -1.25 15.04
N ILE A 200 -5.10 -1.77 15.23
CA ILE A 200 -4.70 -2.43 16.49
C ILE A 200 -4.23 -1.44 17.56
N GLY A 201 -4.05 -0.16 17.20
CA GLY A 201 -3.66 0.91 18.13
C GLY A 201 -2.18 0.92 18.51
N SER A 202 -1.28 0.45 17.63
CA SER A 202 0.18 0.61 17.76
C SER A 202 0.70 1.87 17.07
N TRP A 203 -0.10 2.48 16.18
CA TRP A 203 0.24 3.74 15.53
C TRP A 203 0.39 4.89 16.54
N ARG A 204 1.42 5.73 16.31
CA ARG A 204 1.72 6.93 17.11
C ARG A 204 1.20 8.19 16.39
N PRO A 205 0.07 8.79 16.80
CA PRO A 205 -0.47 10.00 16.21
C PRO A 205 0.28 11.25 16.67
N SER A 206 0.11 12.37 15.97
CA SER A 206 0.56 13.68 16.47
C SER A 206 -0.10 14.04 17.81
N SER A 207 0.53 14.94 18.58
CA SER A 207 -0.04 15.39 19.86
C SER A 207 -1.41 16.07 19.70
N LYS A 208 -1.67 16.75 18.57
CA LYS A 208 -2.99 17.35 18.30
C LYS A 208 -4.03 16.28 17.97
N ASN A 209 -3.68 15.31 17.12
CA ASN A 209 -4.58 14.22 16.75
C ASN A 209 -4.93 13.35 17.97
N ARG A 210 -3.98 13.08 18.87
CA ARG A 210 -4.28 12.38 20.14
C ARG A 210 -5.33 13.11 20.97
N ARG A 211 -5.20 14.43 21.13
CA ARG A 211 -6.19 15.26 21.84
C ARG A 211 -7.55 15.31 21.14
N ALA A 212 -7.58 15.16 19.83
CA ALA A 212 -8.81 15.14 19.02
C ALA A 212 -9.48 13.74 18.96
N GLY A 213 -9.01 12.76 19.74
CA GLY A 213 -9.59 11.43 19.85
C GLY A 213 -9.02 10.38 18.89
N PHE A 214 -7.99 10.71 18.10
CA PHE A 214 -7.33 9.77 17.21
C PHE A 214 -6.20 9.06 17.94
N THR A 215 -6.51 8.22 18.92
CA THR A 215 -5.53 7.48 19.72
C THR A 215 -6.06 6.12 20.11
N GLY A 216 -5.16 5.16 20.32
CA GLY A 216 -5.54 3.76 20.54
C GLY A 216 -6.05 3.11 19.24
N PRO A 217 -6.83 2.02 19.34
CA PRO A 217 -7.31 1.29 18.18
C PRO A 217 -8.49 2.03 17.54
N VAL A 218 -8.22 2.72 16.42
CA VAL A 218 -9.16 3.55 15.67
C VAL A 218 -9.28 3.06 14.22
N PHE A 219 -10.33 3.45 13.49
CA PHE A 219 -10.54 3.03 12.10
C PHE A 219 -10.33 4.19 11.11
N GLY A 220 -10.88 5.38 11.39
CA GLY A 220 -10.94 6.48 10.43
C GLY A 220 -9.65 6.85 9.70
N PRO A 221 -8.49 6.98 10.38
CA PRO A 221 -7.22 7.30 9.72
C PRO A 221 -6.80 6.30 8.63
N THR A 222 -7.35 5.08 8.57
CA THR A 222 -7.12 4.15 7.46
C THR A 222 -7.68 4.65 6.13
N SER A 223 -8.82 5.36 6.14
CA SER A 223 -9.42 6.00 4.97
C SER A 223 -8.54 7.13 4.40
N LEU A 224 -7.79 7.82 5.27
CA LEU A 224 -6.75 8.78 4.88
C LEU A 224 -5.55 8.07 4.22
N VAL A 225 -5.14 6.91 4.74
CA VAL A 225 -4.02 6.13 4.15
C VAL A 225 -4.36 5.68 2.73
N ILE A 226 -5.53 5.07 2.55
CA ILE A 226 -5.91 4.41 1.29
C ILE A 226 -6.18 5.39 0.16
N ASN A 227 -7.00 6.43 0.37
CA ASN A 227 -7.42 7.31 -0.72
C ASN A 227 -7.71 8.76 -0.30
N ASN A 228 -7.17 9.23 0.83
CA ASN A 228 -7.38 10.59 1.33
C ASN A 228 -8.88 10.95 1.49
N GLU A 229 -9.70 9.98 1.88
CA GLU A 229 -11.14 10.14 2.04
C GLU A 229 -11.48 10.43 3.50
N CYS A 230 -11.75 11.70 3.84
CA CYS A 230 -12.13 12.13 5.20
C CYS A 230 -13.47 12.88 5.25
N GLY A 231 -14.45 12.42 4.46
CA GLY A 231 -15.78 13.04 4.31
C GLY A 231 -16.74 12.84 5.50
N GLY A 232 -16.50 11.81 6.30
CA GLY A 232 -17.40 11.33 7.35
C GLY A 232 -18.32 10.20 6.88
N GLU A 233 -19.14 9.74 7.81
CA GLU A 233 -20.24 8.83 7.54
C GLU A 233 -21.51 9.62 7.22
N ASP A 234 -22.21 9.20 6.17
CA ASP A 234 -23.50 9.78 5.81
C ASP A 234 -24.63 9.18 6.63
N THR A 235 -25.68 9.97 6.86
CA THR A 235 -26.88 9.52 7.56
C THR A 235 -27.75 8.58 6.73
N GLU A 236 -27.65 8.62 5.41
CA GLU A 236 -28.45 7.79 4.48
C GLU A 236 -27.80 6.43 4.21
N GLU A 237 -28.61 5.41 3.94
CA GLU A 237 -28.15 4.05 3.61
C GLU A 237 -28.21 3.78 2.10
N PRO A 238 -27.15 3.23 1.47
CA PRO A 238 -25.82 2.89 2.01
C PRO A 238 -24.85 4.09 2.06
N GLY A 239 -25.33 5.30 1.78
CA GLY A 239 -24.53 6.52 1.76
C GLY A 239 -23.67 6.68 0.50
N GLY A 240 -22.96 7.80 0.44
CA GLY A 240 -22.00 8.13 -0.58
C GLY A 240 -20.78 7.20 -0.58
N PRO A 241 -20.03 7.14 -1.70
CA PRO A 241 -18.82 6.33 -1.81
C PRO A 241 -17.71 6.82 -0.87
N GLY A 242 -16.62 6.06 -0.81
CA GLY A 242 -15.43 6.42 -0.06
C GLY A 242 -15.57 6.13 1.43
N GLU A 243 -15.20 7.10 2.28
CA GLU A 243 -15.12 6.91 3.73
C GLU A 243 -16.44 6.45 4.35
N SER A 244 -17.57 7.02 3.92
CA SER A 244 -18.90 6.69 4.45
C SER A 244 -19.20 5.19 4.36
N ARG A 245 -19.05 4.60 3.17
CA ARG A 245 -19.21 3.15 2.96
C ARG A 245 -18.17 2.31 3.67
N ARG A 246 -16.92 2.78 3.82
CA ARG A 246 -15.90 2.06 4.61
C ARG A 246 -16.31 1.97 6.08
N ILE A 247 -16.83 3.06 6.65
CA ILE A 247 -17.30 3.10 8.04
C ILE A 247 -18.47 2.13 8.22
N LYS A 248 -19.47 2.19 7.34
CA LYS A 248 -20.65 1.33 7.42
C LYS A 248 -20.30 -0.15 7.22
N ALA A 249 -19.42 -0.46 6.28
CA ALA A 249 -18.88 -1.81 6.10
C ALA A 249 -18.13 -2.29 7.34
N PHE A 250 -17.31 -1.43 7.97
CA PHE A 250 -16.60 -1.79 9.19
C PHE A 250 -17.55 -2.06 10.36
N LYS A 251 -18.58 -1.22 10.55
CA LYS A 251 -19.65 -1.45 11.53
C LYS A 251 -20.37 -2.77 11.27
N TRP A 252 -20.73 -3.05 10.01
CA TRP A 252 -21.39 -4.29 9.61
C TRP A 252 -20.55 -5.53 9.92
N PHE A 253 -19.26 -5.53 9.54
CA PHE A 253 -18.35 -6.64 9.87
C PHE A 253 -18.09 -6.80 11.37
N CYS A 254 -17.96 -5.70 12.12
CA CYS A 254 -17.81 -5.78 13.58
C CYS A 254 -19.05 -6.43 14.22
N LYS A 255 -20.25 -6.04 13.80
CA LYS A 255 -21.51 -6.69 14.21
C LYS A 255 -21.52 -8.18 13.84
N TYR A 256 -21.13 -8.51 12.61
CA TYR A 256 -21.03 -9.91 12.14
C TYR A 256 -20.07 -10.76 12.99
N PHE A 257 -18.91 -10.20 13.38
CA PHE A 257 -17.94 -10.88 14.23
C PHE A 257 -18.23 -10.81 15.73
N ASN A 258 -19.34 -10.17 16.12
CA ASN A 258 -19.74 -9.93 17.51
C ASN A 258 -18.65 -9.19 18.32
N VAL A 259 -18.19 -8.06 17.80
CA VAL A 259 -17.26 -7.12 18.44
C VAL A 259 -17.73 -5.68 18.25
N THR A 260 -17.31 -4.78 19.13
CA THR A 260 -17.62 -3.35 18.95
C THR A 260 -16.79 -2.75 17.82
N ALA A 261 -17.37 -1.81 17.05
CA ALA A 261 -16.64 -0.96 16.11
C ALA A 261 -15.85 0.15 16.84
N GLY A 262 -16.19 0.43 18.10
CA GLY A 262 -15.60 1.50 18.89
C GLY A 262 -16.41 2.81 18.78
N PRO A 263 -15.96 3.89 19.44
CA PRO A 263 -16.70 5.16 19.45
C PRO A 263 -16.79 5.79 18.07
N GLU A 264 -17.88 6.48 17.74
CA GLU A 264 -18.09 7.16 16.44
C GLU A 264 -16.92 8.06 16.02
N ARG A 265 -16.32 8.78 17.00
CA ARG A 265 -15.15 9.63 16.75
C ARG A 265 -13.95 8.86 16.17
N SER A 266 -13.81 7.59 16.51
CA SER A 266 -12.71 6.73 16.05
C SER A 266 -12.91 6.22 14.63
N LEU A 267 -14.11 6.36 14.06
CA LEU A 267 -14.47 5.72 12.78
C LEU A 267 -14.18 6.59 11.57
N SER A 268 -14.13 7.92 11.72
CA SER A 268 -13.83 8.83 10.61
C SER A 268 -12.58 9.65 10.85
N CYS A 269 -11.75 9.84 9.83
CA CYS A 269 -10.64 10.79 9.82
C CYS A 269 -11.08 12.25 9.63
N LYS A 270 -12.37 12.52 9.41
CA LYS A 270 -12.93 13.88 9.39
C LYS A 270 -12.58 14.60 10.69
N GLY A 271 -11.96 15.78 10.59
CA GLY A 271 -11.50 16.55 11.75
C GLY A 271 -10.16 16.09 12.35
N MET A 272 -9.38 15.25 11.65
CA MET A 272 -7.95 15.15 11.91
C MET A 272 -7.31 16.53 11.73
N LEU A 273 -6.48 16.94 12.68
CA LEU A 273 -5.90 18.28 12.73
C LEU A 273 -4.55 18.36 12.03
N ASP A 274 -3.78 17.27 12.10
CA ASP A 274 -2.50 17.13 11.42
C ASP A 274 -2.57 15.95 10.44
N GLY A 275 -2.18 16.15 9.18
CA GLY A 275 -1.96 15.05 8.24
C GLY A 275 -0.73 14.21 8.61
N PHE A 276 -0.53 13.08 7.94
CA PHE A 276 0.63 12.22 8.22
C PHE A 276 1.97 12.93 7.98
N GLU A 277 2.04 13.82 6.99
CA GLU A 277 3.21 14.66 6.66
C GLU A 277 3.68 15.54 7.83
N MET A 278 2.76 15.95 8.71
CA MET A 278 3.05 16.85 9.83
C MET A 278 3.65 16.12 11.04
N THR A 279 3.84 14.81 10.94
CA THR A 279 4.52 14.01 11.97
C THR A 279 5.95 13.73 11.50
N PRO A 280 6.98 13.99 12.34
CA PRO A 280 8.38 14.00 11.91
C PRO A 280 8.95 12.58 11.77
N HIS A 281 8.42 11.81 10.81
CA HIS A 281 8.87 10.44 10.49
C HIS A 281 8.91 10.15 8.99
N MET A 282 8.76 11.15 8.14
CA MET A 282 9.01 11.05 6.70
C MET A 282 10.51 11.02 6.42
N TYR A 283 11.12 9.85 6.60
CA TYR A 283 12.54 9.64 6.32
C TYR A 283 12.74 8.56 5.27
N SER A 284 13.74 8.78 4.43
CA SER A 284 14.23 7.78 3.47
C SER A 284 15.76 7.69 3.53
N TRP A 285 16.31 6.57 3.10
CA TRP A 285 17.74 6.39 2.94
C TRP A 285 18.23 7.16 1.73
N GLN A 286 19.22 8.03 1.95
CA GLN A 286 19.79 8.94 0.95
C GLN A 286 21.31 8.93 1.09
N PRO A 287 22.07 9.32 0.04
CA PRO A 287 23.51 9.52 0.17
C PRO A 287 23.84 10.39 1.39
N ASP A 288 24.88 10.03 2.13
CA ASP A 288 25.37 10.86 3.22
C ASP A 288 26.10 12.09 2.66
N TRP A 289 25.32 13.06 2.17
CA TRP A 289 25.78 14.28 1.51
C TRP A 289 26.90 15.00 2.28
N GLY A 290 26.87 14.93 3.62
CA GLY A 290 27.86 15.58 4.49
C GLY A 290 29.22 14.89 4.51
N ASN A 291 29.32 13.66 4.01
CA ASN A 291 30.52 12.83 4.04
C ASN A 291 30.93 12.30 2.65
N MET A 292 30.20 12.62 1.57
CA MET A 292 30.53 12.17 0.20
C MET A 292 31.90 12.66 -0.29
N TRP A 293 32.39 13.78 0.24
CA TRP A 293 33.68 14.38 -0.11
C TRP A 293 34.89 13.69 0.55
N ARG A 294 34.66 12.81 1.54
CA ARG A 294 35.73 12.18 2.31
C ARG A 294 36.38 11.03 1.54
N SER A 295 37.68 10.82 1.79
CA SER A 295 38.45 9.67 1.27
C SER A 295 38.16 8.38 2.05
N GLN A 296 36.89 7.97 2.04
CA GLN A 296 36.39 6.76 2.68
C GLN A 296 35.28 6.14 1.82
N VAL A 297 34.79 4.96 2.17
CA VAL A 297 33.64 4.35 1.46
C VAL A 297 32.40 5.25 1.59
N CYS A 298 31.68 5.48 0.49
CA CYS A 298 30.41 6.19 0.52
C CYS A 298 29.39 5.44 1.38
N ASP A 299 28.53 6.21 2.02
CA ASP A 299 27.47 5.67 2.84
C ASP A 299 26.15 6.43 2.62
N CYS A 300 25.07 5.90 3.17
CA CYS A 300 23.78 6.54 3.21
C CYS A 300 23.35 6.82 4.64
N LYS A 301 22.57 7.89 4.83
CA LYS A 301 21.92 8.25 6.09
C LYS A 301 20.44 8.55 5.88
N PRO A 302 19.62 8.44 6.94
CA PRO A 302 18.24 8.91 6.88
C PRO A 302 18.19 10.42 6.62
N ALA A 303 17.35 10.85 5.68
CA ALA A 303 17.09 12.26 5.40
C ALA A 303 15.58 12.56 5.48
N PRO A 304 15.17 13.77 5.92
CA PRO A 304 13.78 14.10 6.27
C PRO A 304 12.92 14.42 5.04
N TYR A 305 12.98 13.57 4.02
CA TYR A 305 12.13 13.65 2.84
C TYR A 305 11.87 12.25 2.26
N GLY A 306 10.78 12.14 1.52
CA GLY A 306 10.29 10.90 0.94
C GLY A 306 11.22 10.39 -0.16
N GLY A 307 11.30 9.07 -0.28
CA GLY A 307 12.11 8.40 -1.28
C GLY A 307 11.76 6.92 -1.38
N PRO A 308 12.22 6.24 -2.43
CA PRO A 308 11.87 4.84 -2.72
C PRO A 308 12.42 3.82 -1.72
N LEU A 309 13.36 4.24 -0.86
CA LEU A 309 13.97 3.42 0.17
C LEU A 309 13.58 3.98 1.55
N PRO A 310 12.46 3.54 2.15
CA PRO A 310 11.99 4.10 3.42
C PRO A 310 12.98 3.81 4.56
N TYR A 311 13.09 4.77 5.47
CA TYR A 311 13.72 4.58 6.77
C TYR A 311 12.63 4.44 7.83
N TYR A 312 12.71 3.37 8.61
CA TYR A 312 11.77 3.08 9.68
C TYR A 312 12.42 3.39 11.03
N ASP A 313 12.20 4.58 11.58
CA ASP A 313 12.70 4.95 12.91
C ASP A 313 12.27 3.88 13.95
N PRO A 314 13.21 3.18 14.61
CA PRO A 314 12.89 2.17 15.62
C PRO A 314 12.08 2.70 16.81
N LYS A 315 12.06 4.02 17.02
CA LYS A 315 11.23 4.66 18.05
C LYS A 315 9.76 4.75 17.65
N ILE A 316 9.44 4.66 16.35
CA ILE A 316 8.11 4.96 15.80
C ILE A 316 7.48 3.71 15.18
N TYR A 317 8.26 2.94 14.43
CA TYR A 317 7.77 1.78 13.70
C TYR A 317 8.03 0.48 14.47
N PRO A 318 7.17 -0.55 14.29
CA PRO A 318 7.42 -1.89 14.81
C PRO A 318 8.79 -2.44 14.42
N GLU A 319 9.38 -3.26 15.30
CA GLU A 319 10.74 -3.82 15.13
C GLU A 319 10.92 -4.56 13.78
N ARG A 320 9.86 -5.21 13.28
CA ARG A 320 9.84 -5.90 11.98
C ARG A 320 10.23 -4.98 10.82
N PHE A 321 9.90 -3.70 10.87
CA PHE A 321 10.27 -2.71 9.85
C PHE A 321 11.64 -2.10 10.13
N ALA A 322 11.98 -1.85 11.39
CA ALA A 322 13.31 -1.36 11.78
C ALA A 322 14.43 -2.31 11.33
N LYS A 323 14.18 -3.63 11.29
CA LYS A 323 15.11 -4.65 10.76
C LYS A 323 15.42 -4.47 9.27
N GLU A 324 14.58 -3.76 8.53
CA GLU A 324 14.76 -3.51 7.09
C GLU A 324 15.66 -2.31 6.79
N ASN A 325 16.00 -1.53 7.81
CA ASN A 325 16.82 -0.34 7.65
C ASN A 325 18.21 -0.64 7.11
N GLU A 326 18.91 -1.64 7.63
CA GLU A 326 20.26 -1.97 7.12
C GLU A 326 20.19 -2.47 5.68
N ARG A 327 19.14 -3.23 5.33
CA ARG A 327 18.92 -3.64 3.93
C ARG A 327 18.69 -2.43 3.03
N ASN A 328 17.83 -1.49 3.44
CA ASN A 328 17.57 -0.29 2.66
C ASN A 328 18.79 0.65 2.58
N ARG A 329 19.59 0.75 3.65
CA ARG A 329 20.88 1.45 3.63
C ARG A 329 21.82 0.85 2.60
N LEU A 330 22.04 -0.47 2.62
CA LEU A 330 22.91 -1.14 1.65
C LEU A 330 22.39 -1.03 0.21
N ARG A 331 21.08 -1.01 -0.01
CA ARG A 331 20.47 -0.72 -1.31
C ARG A 331 20.73 0.72 -1.76
N CYS A 332 20.67 1.67 -0.86
CA CYS A 332 21.06 3.05 -1.14
C CYS A 332 22.55 3.14 -1.52
N VAL A 333 23.44 2.51 -0.74
CA VAL A 333 24.87 2.44 -1.06
C VAL A 333 25.08 1.76 -2.43
N TYR A 334 24.37 0.68 -2.73
CA TYR A 334 24.38 0.05 -4.06
C TYR A 334 24.11 1.08 -5.16
N SER A 335 23.06 1.88 -5.02
CA SER A 335 22.70 2.89 -6.04
C SER A 335 23.76 3.97 -6.23
N ILE A 336 24.49 4.37 -5.17
CA ILE A 336 25.61 5.32 -5.29
C ILE A 336 26.71 4.76 -6.17
N TYR A 337 27.12 3.50 -5.97
CA TYR A 337 28.23 2.91 -6.72
C TYR A 337 27.86 2.45 -8.13
N HIS A 338 26.60 2.06 -8.37
CA HIS A 338 26.17 1.51 -9.66
C HIS A 338 25.58 2.56 -10.59
N LYS A 339 24.95 3.60 -10.03
CA LYS A 339 24.28 4.68 -10.76
C LYS A 339 24.44 6.03 -10.03
N PRO A 340 25.67 6.51 -9.81
CA PRO A 340 25.93 7.77 -9.10
C PRO A 340 25.24 8.99 -9.76
N GLU A 341 25.04 8.95 -11.07
CA GLU A 341 24.41 10.03 -11.84
C GLU A 341 22.95 10.30 -11.41
N VAL A 342 22.25 9.30 -10.87
CA VAL A 342 20.89 9.44 -10.32
C VAL A 342 20.84 10.44 -9.17
N PHE A 343 21.96 10.59 -8.46
CA PHE A 343 22.15 11.52 -7.35
C PHE A 343 23.02 12.72 -7.73
N ARG A 344 23.35 12.90 -9.02
CA ARG A 344 24.29 13.92 -9.53
C ARG A 344 25.69 13.79 -8.92
N LEU A 345 26.12 12.55 -8.65
CA LEU A 345 27.42 12.27 -8.08
C LEU A 345 28.40 11.85 -9.17
N ASP A 346 29.66 12.21 -8.98
CA ASP A 346 30.79 11.76 -9.79
C ASP A 346 32.08 11.75 -8.95
N GLU A 347 33.19 11.31 -9.54
CA GLU A 347 34.48 11.27 -8.86
C GLU A 347 35.07 12.65 -8.50
N GLY A 348 34.59 13.72 -9.14
CA GLY A 348 35.03 15.09 -8.90
C GLY A 348 34.35 15.71 -7.68
N ASN A 349 33.05 15.45 -7.50
CA ASN A 349 32.28 15.99 -6.37
C ASN A 349 32.11 15.00 -5.20
N SER A 350 32.35 13.70 -5.43
CA SER A 350 32.20 12.62 -4.45
C SER A 350 33.37 11.62 -4.48
N PRO A 351 34.57 12.03 -4.02
CA PRO A 351 35.75 11.17 -3.86
C PRO A 351 35.49 9.82 -3.18
N CYS A 352 34.48 9.70 -2.30
CA CYS A 352 34.16 8.45 -1.62
C CYS A 352 33.88 7.28 -2.60
N ILE A 353 33.44 7.58 -3.83
CA ILE A 353 33.09 6.58 -4.85
C ILE A 353 34.32 5.75 -5.25
N LYS A 354 35.53 6.33 -5.13
CA LYS A 354 36.79 5.63 -5.41
C LYS A 354 37.11 4.53 -4.40
N HIS A 355 36.51 4.60 -3.20
CA HIS A 355 36.74 3.65 -2.13
C HIS A 355 35.69 2.55 -2.15
N LYS A 356 36.08 1.34 -2.58
CA LYS A 356 35.15 0.22 -2.73
C LYS A 356 34.67 -0.32 -1.36
N PRO A 357 33.36 -0.59 -1.21
CA PRO A 357 32.83 -1.30 -0.04
C PRO A 357 33.45 -2.69 0.09
N LYS A 358 33.75 -3.12 1.31
CA LYS A 358 34.22 -4.49 1.61
C LYS A 358 33.10 -5.53 1.58
N VAL A 359 31.85 -5.09 1.61
CA VAL A 359 30.65 -5.92 1.53
C VAL A 359 30.15 -5.99 0.09
N LYS A 360 29.67 -7.16 -0.34
CA LYS A 360 29.02 -7.30 -1.64
C LYS A 360 27.65 -6.62 -1.60
N LEU A 361 27.40 -5.74 -2.56
CA LEU A 361 26.16 -4.99 -2.67
C LEU A 361 25.26 -5.61 -3.73
N TYR A 362 23.95 -5.54 -3.50
CA TYR A 362 22.93 -6.09 -4.40
C TYR A 362 21.80 -5.08 -4.58
N ARG A 363 21.28 -4.92 -5.80
CA ARG A 363 20.15 -4.02 -6.09
C ARG A 363 18.95 -4.35 -5.21
N THR A 364 18.63 -5.63 -5.07
CA THR A 364 17.50 -6.12 -4.26
C THR A 364 17.80 -6.13 -2.77
N GLY A 365 19.07 -5.98 -2.37
CA GLY A 365 19.52 -6.22 -1.00
C GLY A 365 19.59 -7.70 -0.59
N PHE A 366 19.27 -8.64 -1.50
CA PHE A 366 19.40 -10.08 -1.28
C PHE A 366 20.55 -10.63 -2.11
N ARG A 367 21.21 -11.67 -1.60
CA ARG A 367 22.23 -12.38 -2.38
C ARG A 367 21.55 -13.06 -3.56
N ASP A 368 22.04 -12.79 -4.77
CA ASP A 368 21.71 -13.59 -5.95
C ASP A 368 22.11 -15.03 -5.64
N THR A 369 21.09 -15.87 -5.48
CA THR A 369 21.19 -17.33 -5.24
C THR A 369 20.75 -18.07 -6.48
#